data_AF-A0A0L8FIC2-F1
#
_entry.id   AF-A0A0L8FIC2-F1
#
_cell.length_a   1.000
_cell.length_b   1.000
_cell.length_c   1.000
_cell.angle_alpha   90.00
_cell.angle_beta   90.00
_cell.angle_gamma   90.00
#
_symmetry.space_group_name_H-M   'P 1'
#
loop_
_entity.id
_entity.type
_entity.pdbx_description
1 polymer ?
#
loop_
_entity_poly.entity_id
_entity_poly.type
_entity_poly.pdbx_seq_one_letter_code
_entity_poly.pdbx_strand_id
1 'polypeptide(L)'
;MKFLHRLYKIMSPIVSKKPVYVYNGEGCGETSLSMLMESLTSCLDSRVHDVQMISAESIIKGSWAKDAAAICFGGGYDLGFMRALGKLGTKKIQDYVHQGGSYLGICAGAYFACDAIAFDKGGPMEVVGERHLKFFHGRY
;
A
#
# COMPACT_ATOMS: atom_id res chain seq x y z
N MET A 1 -8.20 -39.16 20.89
CA MET A 1 -7.76 -38.08 19.95
C MET A 1 -8.64 -36.83 19.88
N LYS A 2 -9.92 -36.81 20.31
CA LYS A 2 -10.78 -35.60 20.22
C LYS A 2 -10.48 -34.50 21.27
N PHE A 3 -9.84 -34.84 22.39
CA PHE A 3 -9.54 -33.88 23.48
C PHE A 3 -8.34 -32.96 23.16
N LEU A 4 -7.28 -33.51 22.55
CA LEU A 4 -6.10 -32.76 22.10
C LEU A 4 -6.43 -31.74 21.00
N HIS A 5 -7.36 -32.07 20.09
CA HIS A 5 -7.79 -31.17 19.02
C HIS A 5 -8.58 -29.95 19.56
N ARG A 6 -9.27 -30.12 20.71
CA ARG A 6 -10.02 -29.05 21.37
C ARG A 6 -9.10 -28.12 22.15
N LEU A 7 -8.04 -28.65 22.75
CA LEU A 7 -6.99 -27.86 23.40
C LEU A 7 -6.14 -27.07 22.38
N TYR A 8 -5.86 -27.62 21.19
CA TYR A 8 -5.13 -26.88 20.15
C TYR A 8 -5.87 -25.62 19.65
N LYS A 9 -7.21 -25.64 19.64
CA LYS A 9 -8.04 -24.46 19.37
C LYS A 9 -8.08 -23.44 20.51
N ILE A 10 -7.79 -23.86 21.75
CA ILE A 10 -7.75 -23.00 22.94
C ILE A 10 -6.32 -22.46 23.18
N MET A 11 -5.29 -23.20 22.75
CA MET A 11 -3.87 -22.92 23.00
C MET A 11 -3.10 -22.41 21.78
N SER A 12 -3.68 -22.46 20.57
CA SER A 12 -3.12 -21.66 19.47
C SER A 12 -3.39 -20.20 19.82
N PRO A 13 -2.36 -19.35 19.98
CA PRO A 13 -2.62 -17.92 20.13
C PRO A 13 -3.50 -17.51 18.96
N ILE A 14 -4.62 -16.86 19.24
CA ILE A 14 -5.33 -16.09 18.23
C ILE A 14 -4.37 -14.96 17.87
N VAL A 15 -3.44 -15.23 16.96
CA VAL A 15 -2.56 -14.21 16.43
C VAL A 15 -3.47 -13.31 15.62
N SER A 16 -3.70 -12.10 16.11
CA SER A 16 -4.36 -11.06 15.33
C SER A 16 -3.56 -10.91 14.04
N LYS A 17 -4.16 -11.24 12.89
CA LYS A 17 -3.49 -11.13 11.60
C LYS A 17 -3.08 -9.67 11.39
N LYS A 18 -1.87 -9.46 10.86
CA LYS A 18 -1.42 -8.11 10.52
C LYS A 18 -1.93 -7.74 9.13
N PRO A 19 -2.72 -6.67 8.99
CA PRO A 19 -3.24 -6.27 7.69
C PRO A 19 -2.13 -5.82 6.74
N VAL A 20 -2.22 -6.26 5.48
CA VAL A 20 -1.49 -5.71 4.34
C VAL A 20 -2.50 -4.91 3.53
N TYR A 21 -2.33 -3.60 3.50
CA TYR A 21 -3.29 -2.71 2.89
C TYR A 21 -2.94 -2.45 1.42
N VAL A 22 -3.91 -2.61 0.52
CA VAL A 22 -3.79 -2.24 -0.89
C VAL A 22 -4.66 -1.02 -1.16
N TYR A 23 -4.05 0.06 -1.66
CA TYR A 23 -4.78 1.28 -1.96
C TYR A 23 -5.86 1.03 -3.04
N ASN A 24 -7.09 1.41 -2.73
CA ASN A 24 -8.21 1.43 -3.65
C ASN A 24 -8.86 2.83 -3.61
N GLY A 25 -8.64 3.60 -4.65
CA GLY A 25 -9.12 4.97 -4.76
C GLY A 25 -8.66 5.61 -6.07
N GLU A 26 -8.81 6.92 -6.15
CA GLU A 26 -8.45 7.68 -7.35
C GLU A 26 -7.00 7.44 -7.79
N GLY A 27 -6.78 7.24 -9.08
CA GLY A 27 -5.46 6.90 -9.63
C GLY A 27 -5.21 5.40 -9.76
N CYS A 28 -6.00 4.55 -9.10
CA CYS A 28 -5.83 3.10 -9.16
C CYS A 28 -6.46 2.51 -10.44
N GLY A 29 -5.72 1.64 -11.13
CA GLY A 29 -6.28 0.85 -12.23
C GLY A 29 -6.93 -0.43 -11.73
N GLU A 30 -8.18 -0.70 -12.11
CA GLU A 30 -8.97 -1.86 -11.62
C GLU A 30 -8.25 -3.20 -11.82
N THR A 31 -7.73 -3.47 -13.02
CA THR A 31 -6.98 -4.71 -13.29
C THR A 31 -5.73 -4.80 -12.41
N SER A 32 -5.01 -3.70 -12.22
CA SER A 32 -3.81 -3.70 -11.37
C SER A 32 -4.17 -3.94 -9.90
N LEU A 33 -5.30 -3.41 -9.43
CA LEU A 33 -5.80 -3.66 -8.07
C LEU A 33 -6.10 -5.14 -7.87
N SER A 34 -6.90 -5.73 -8.77
CA SER A 34 -7.28 -7.14 -8.69
C SER A 34 -6.05 -8.05 -8.72
N MET A 35 -5.11 -7.83 -9.64
CA MET A 35 -3.89 -8.64 -9.72
C MET A 35 -3.01 -8.50 -8.48
N LEU A 36 -2.88 -7.29 -7.92
CA LEU A 36 -2.09 -7.06 -6.70
C LEU A 36 -2.73 -7.73 -5.48
N MET A 37 -4.05 -7.62 -5.33
CA MET A 37 -4.81 -8.31 -4.29
C MET A 37 -4.64 -9.82 -4.37
N GLU A 38 -4.82 -10.41 -5.56
CA GLU A 38 -4.67 -11.85 -5.80
C GLU A 38 -3.25 -12.34 -5.55
N SER A 39 -2.25 -11.60 -6.02
CA SER A 39 -0.83 -11.93 -5.85
C SER A 39 -0.44 -11.91 -4.36
N LEU A 40 -0.79 -10.84 -3.64
CA LEU A 40 -0.50 -10.75 -2.20
C LEU A 40 -1.23 -11.84 -1.41
N THR A 41 -2.49 -12.11 -1.73
CA THR A 41 -3.27 -13.16 -1.05
C THR A 41 -2.67 -14.55 -1.29
N SER A 42 -2.14 -14.80 -2.48
CA SER A 42 -1.53 -16.08 -2.85
C SER A 42 -0.11 -16.26 -2.28
N CYS A 43 0.65 -15.16 -2.15
CA CYS A 43 2.05 -15.20 -1.72
C CYS A 43 2.24 -15.10 -0.20
N LEU A 44 1.27 -14.52 0.54
CA LEU A 44 1.40 -14.31 1.97
C LEU A 44 0.78 -15.45 2.79
N ASP A 45 1.39 -15.77 3.94
CA ASP A 45 0.79 -16.72 4.88
C ASP A 45 -0.49 -16.14 5.47
N SER A 46 -1.63 -16.66 5.02
CA SER A 46 -2.97 -16.23 5.44
C SER A 46 -3.26 -16.47 6.93
N ARG A 47 -2.40 -17.18 7.66
CA ARG A 47 -2.48 -17.31 9.12
C ARG A 47 -1.88 -16.10 9.85
N VAL A 48 -1.01 -15.36 9.17
CA VAL A 48 -0.25 -14.22 9.74
C VAL A 48 -0.72 -12.90 9.16
N HIS A 49 -1.07 -12.88 7.88
CA HIS A 49 -1.44 -11.66 7.15
C HIS A 49 -2.87 -11.71 6.64
N ASP A 50 -3.48 -10.53 6.57
CA ASP A 50 -4.80 -10.33 5.97
C ASP A 50 -4.73 -9.22 4.94
N VAL A 51 -5.02 -9.53 3.67
CA VAL A 51 -4.91 -8.55 2.58
C VAL A 51 -6.22 -7.78 2.46
N GLN A 52 -6.17 -6.46 2.64
CA GLN A 52 -7.36 -5.61 2.71
C GLN A 52 -7.22 -4.40 1.79
N MET A 53 -8.31 -3.95 1.20
CA MET A 53 -8.32 -2.66 0.51
C MET A 53 -8.38 -1.49 1.51
N ILE A 54 -7.75 -0.37 1.18
CA ILE A 54 -7.83 0.86 1.96
C ILE A 54 -8.10 2.07 1.06
N SER A 55 -8.99 2.97 1.51
CA SER A 55 -9.32 4.20 0.79
C SER A 55 -8.42 5.37 1.19
N ALA A 56 -8.42 6.44 0.39
CA ALA A 56 -7.68 7.67 0.70
C ALA A 56 -8.14 8.29 2.04
N GLU A 57 -9.44 8.31 2.30
CA GLU A 57 -10.02 8.86 3.53
C GLU A 57 -9.55 8.08 4.75
N SER A 58 -9.48 6.75 4.64
CA SER A 58 -8.99 5.88 5.71
C SER A 58 -7.49 6.09 5.95
N ILE A 59 -6.71 6.28 4.87
CA ILE A 59 -5.29 6.61 5.00
C ILE A 59 -5.10 7.94 5.74
N ILE A 60 -5.86 8.97 5.37
CA ILE A 60 -5.79 10.31 5.97
C ILE A 60 -6.18 10.28 7.45
N LYS A 61 -7.21 9.49 7.83
CA LYS A 61 -7.60 9.28 9.23
C LYS A 61 -6.47 8.65 10.07
N GLY A 62 -5.67 7.77 9.47
CA GLY A 62 -4.40 7.30 10.04
C GLY A 62 -4.47 6.15 11.06
N SER A 63 -5.66 5.67 11.44
CA SER A 63 -5.81 4.57 12.42
C SER A 63 -5.29 3.21 11.94
N TRP A 64 -5.02 3.07 10.63
CA TRP A 64 -4.54 1.86 9.98
C TRP A 64 -3.07 1.54 10.29
N ALA A 65 -2.24 2.57 10.49
CA ALA A 65 -0.79 2.45 10.50
C ALA A 65 -0.24 1.62 11.67
N LYS A 66 -0.93 1.62 12.83
CA LYS A 66 -0.48 0.94 14.05
C LYS A 66 -0.35 -0.57 13.91
N ASP A 67 -1.23 -1.19 13.13
CA ASP A 67 -1.34 -2.65 13.03
C ASP A 67 -0.88 -3.17 11.65
N ALA A 68 -0.63 -2.26 10.69
CA ALA A 68 -0.28 -2.58 9.30
C ALA A 68 1.09 -3.27 9.18
N ALA A 69 1.09 -4.44 8.52
CA ALA A 69 2.31 -5.08 8.04
C ALA A 69 2.92 -4.33 6.84
N ALA A 70 2.08 -3.84 5.92
CA ALA A 70 2.52 -3.04 4.78
C ALA A 70 1.38 -2.17 4.22
N ILE A 71 1.75 -1.13 3.47
CA ILE A 71 0.88 -0.36 2.58
C ILE A 71 1.37 -0.51 1.14
N CYS A 72 0.46 -0.86 0.24
CA CYS A 72 0.75 -1.26 -1.12
C CYS A 72 -0.02 -0.40 -2.12
N PHE A 73 0.65 0.08 -3.16
CA PHE A 73 0.08 0.82 -4.26
C PHE A 73 0.35 0.10 -5.58
N GLY A 74 -0.72 -0.23 -6.31
CA GLY A 74 -0.64 -0.80 -7.65
C GLY A 74 -0.36 0.25 -8.74
N GLY A 75 -0.52 -0.17 -9.99
CA GLY A 75 -0.45 0.69 -11.16
C GLY A 75 -1.71 1.53 -11.38
N GLY A 76 -1.69 2.31 -12.46
CA GLY A 76 -2.70 3.32 -12.78
C GLY A 76 -2.02 4.64 -13.14
N TYR A 77 -2.46 5.76 -12.55
CA TYR A 77 -1.84 7.07 -12.72
C TYR A 77 -1.63 7.75 -11.36
N ASP A 78 -0.39 8.14 -11.07
CA ASP A 78 0.03 8.57 -9.74
C ASP A 78 -0.47 9.97 -9.34
N LEU A 79 -0.77 10.82 -10.32
CA LEU A 79 -1.41 12.12 -10.09
C LEU A 79 -2.79 11.99 -9.39
N GLY A 80 -3.50 10.87 -9.62
CA GLY A 80 -4.74 10.56 -8.90
C GLY A 80 -4.48 10.28 -7.43
N PHE A 81 -3.43 9.50 -7.12
CA PHE A 81 -3.01 9.25 -5.73
C PHE A 81 -2.67 10.57 -5.02
N MET A 82 -1.93 11.46 -5.69
CA MET A 82 -1.57 12.77 -5.15
C MET A 82 -2.79 13.64 -4.87
N ARG A 83 -3.79 13.65 -5.77
CA ARG A 83 -5.01 14.44 -5.60
C ARG A 83 -5.86 13.92 -4.45
N ALA A 84 -6.06 12.61 -4.36
CA ALA A 84 -6.89 12.01 -3.33
C ALA A 84 -6.25 12.04 -1.93
N LEU A 85 -4.94 11.79 -1.83
CA LEU A 85 -4.23 11.75 -0.54
C LEU A 85 -3.79 13.14 -0.09
N GLY A 86 -3.42 14.01 -1.05
CA GLY A 86 -2.83 15.31 -0.77
C GLY A 86 -1.59 15.22 0.14
N LYS A 87 -1.21 16.35 0.73
CA LYS A 87 -0.08 16.39 1.68
C LYS A 87 -0.37 15.61 2.97
N LEU A 88 -1.63 15.59 3.42
CA LEU A 88 -2.02 14.93 4.67
C LEU A 88 -1.89 13.41 4.58
N GLY A 89 -2.48 12.79 3.55
CA GLY A 89 -2.41 11.35 3.34
C GLY A 89 -1.00 10.88 3.05
N THR A 90 -0.24 11.62 2.22
CA THR A 90 1.18 11.36 2.00
C THR A 90 1.95 11.40 3.32
N LYS A 91 1.75 12.42 4.17
CA LYS A 91 2.44 12.52 5.46
C LYS A 91 2.15 11.32 6.37
N LYS A 92 0.92 10.78 6.37
CA LYS A 92 0.58 9.55 7.11
C LYS A 92 1.37 8.33 6.62
N ILE A 93 1.52 8.18 5.30
CA ILE A 93 2.32 7.10 4.71
C ILE A 93 3.81 7.28 5.03
N GLN A 94 4.33 8.52 4.92
CA GLN A 94 5.72 8.83 5.30
C GLN A 94 6.00 8.49 6.76
N ASP A 95 5.12 8.93 7.66
CA ASP A 95 5.26 8.67 9.09
C ASP A 95 5.24 7.18 9.40
N TYR A 96 4.36 6.42 8.74
CA TYR A 96 4.33 4.97 8.86
C TYR A 96 5.65 4.32 8.43
N VAL A 97 6.17 4.68 7.25
CA VAL A 97 7.42 4.11 6.73
C VAL A 97 8.63 4.51 7.59
N HIS A 98 8.73 5.76 8.00
CA HIS A 98 9.80 6.23 8.89
C HIS A 98 9.77 5.59 10.28
N GLN A 99 8.61 5.10 10.73
CA GLN A 99 8.47 4.34 11.97
C GLN A 99 8.75 2.83 11.79
N GLY A 100 9.29 2.41 10.64
CA GLY A 100 9.63 1.01 10.34
C GLY A 100 8.53 0.25 9.59
N GLY A 101 7.48 0.93 9.15
CA GLY A 101 6.47 0.38 8.25
C GLY A 101 7.02 0.06 6.86
N SER A 102 6.35 -0.84 6.14
CA SER A 102 6.76 -1.28 4.80
C SER A 102 5.88 -0.72 3.70
N TYR A 103 6.49 -0.19 2.64
CA TYR A 103 5.81 0.30 1.44
C TYR A 103 6.13 -0.58 0.23
N LEU A 104 5.10 -0.95 -0.55
CA LEU A 104 5.25 -1.60 -1.84
C LEU A 104 4.59 -0.75 -2.92
N GLY A 105 5.32 -0.36 -3.96
CA GLY A 105 4.79 0.37 -5.11
C GLY A 105 5.09 -0.35 -6.42
N ILE A 106 4.09 -0.49 -7.29
CA ILE A 106 4.24 -1.07 -8.62
C ILE A 106 3.75 -0.07 -9.66
N CYS A 107 4.50 0.13 -10.76
CA CYS A 107 4.14 1.06 -11.83
C CYS A 107 3.89 2.47 -11.25
N ALA A 108 2.68 3.04 -11.39
CA ALA A 108 2.33 4.33 -10.79
C ALA A 108 2.58 4.38 -9.27
N GLY A 109 2.37 3.28 -8.55
CA GLY A 109 2.71 3.19 -7.13
C GLY A 109 4.21 3.31 -6.85
N ALA A 110 5.08 2.89 -7.77
CA ALA A 110 6.52 3.09 -7.65
C ALA A 110 6.88 4.57 -7.90
N TYR A 111 6.26 5.20 -8.91
CA TYR A 111 6.46 6.62 -9.22
C TYR A 111 6.03 7.52 -8.07
N PHE A 112 4.90 7.19 -7.45
CA PHE A 112 4.37 7.92 -6.31
C PHE A 112 5.35 7.99 -5.13
N ALA A 113 6.19 6.95 -4.95
CA ALA A 113 7.17 6.85 -3.87
C ALA A 113 8.43 7.71 -4.08
N CYS A 114 8.67 8.20 -5.30
CA CYS A 114 9.83 9.05 -5.60
C CYS A 114 9.66 10.47 -5.01
N ASP A 115 10.69 11.30 -5.15
CA ASP A 115 10.63 12.74 -4.89
C ASP A 115 10.30 13.58 -6.13
N ALA A 116 10.64 13.07 -7.32
CA ALA A 116 10.31 13.63 -8.61
C ALA A 116 10.19 12.53 -9.66
N ILE A 117 9.44 12.80 -10.73
CA ILE A 117 9.32 11.93 -11.90
C ILE A 117 9.54 12.77 -13.16
N ALA A 118 10.18 12.16 -14.15
CA ALA A 118 10.30 12.67 -15.51
C ALA A 118 10.07 11.51 -16.49
N PHE A 119 8.79 11.22 -16.73
CA PHE A 119 8.38 10.21 -17.69
C PHE A 119 7.88 10.88 -18.97
N ASP A 120 8.34 10.38 -20.12
CA ASP A 120 7.96 10.86 -21.46
C ASP A 120 7.99 12.39 -21.62
N LYS A 121 9.05 13.03 -21.11
CA LYS A 121 9.20 14.49 -21.15
C LYS A 121 9.23 14.99 -22.59
N GLY A 122 8.29 15.87 -22.95
CA GLY A 122 8.05 16.36 -24.30
C GLY A 122 7.28 15.40 -25.22
N GLY A 123 6.83 14.26 -24.71
CA GLY A 123 6.04 13.26 -25.42
C GLY A 123 4.54 13.31 -25.07
N PRO A 124 3.71 12.50 -25.74
CA PRO A 124 2.25 12.49 -25.58
C PRO A 124 1.77 11.95 -24.21
N MET A 125 2.64 11.28 -23.45
CA MET A 125 2.35 10.71 -22.14
C MET A 125 3.16 11.40 -21.02
N GLU A 126 3.53 12.67 -21.21
CA GLU A 126 4.36 13.39 -20.25
C GLU A 126 3.79 13.35 -18.82
N VAL A 127 4.60 12.84 -17.90
CA VAL A 127 4.38 12.92 -16.45
C VAL A 127 5.66 13.43 -15.81
N VAL A 128 5.70 14.75 -15.59
CA VAL A 128 6.84 15.43 -14.99
C VAL A 128 6.38 16.19 -13.74
N GLY A 129 7.13 16.06 -12.65
CA GLY A 129 6.92 16.90 -11.46
C GLY A 129 7.29 16.23 -10.15
N GLU A 130 7.14 16.97 -9.07
CA GLU A 130 7.45 16.50 -7.73
C GLU A 130 6.41 15.50 -7.20
N ARG A 131 6.86 14.64 -6.29
CA ARG A 131 6.05 13.70 -5.52
C ARG A 131 6.32 13.90 -4.04
N HIS A 132 5.25 13.81 -3.25
CA HIS A 132 5.32 14.19 -1.84
C HIS A 132 5.90 13.08 -0.95
N LEU A 133 5.93 11.80 -1.38
CA LEU A 133 6.42 10.70 -0.54
C LEU A 133 7.94 10.77 -0.33
N LYS A 134 8.72 11.05 -1.38
CA LYS A 134 10.16 11.29 -1.30
C LYS A 134 10.97 10.15 -0.65
N PHE A 135 10.54 8.89 -0.82
CA PHE A 135 11.29 7.73 -0.34
C PHE A 135 12.51 7.42 -1.20
N PHE A 136 12.41 7.72 -2.49
CA PHE A 136 13.49 7.48 -3.46
C PHE A 136 13.77 8.73 -4.27
N HIS A 137 15.03 8.96 -4.59
CA HIS A 137 15.42 10.05 -5.48
C HIS A 137 15.11 9.65 -6.94
N GLY A 138 14.16 10.34 -7.55
CA GLY A 138 13.88 10.22 -8.97
C GLY A 138 14.97 10.90 -9.79
N ARG A 139 15.34 10.30 -10.92
CA ARG A 139 16.30 10.89 -11.85
C ARG A 139 15.57 11.43 -13.07
N TYR A 140 16.05 12.58 -13.54
CA TYR A 140 15.69 13.20 -14.80
C TYR A 140 16.46 12.59 -15.97
#